data_AF-A0A9W9P6M1-F1
#
_entry.id   AF-A0A9W9P6M1-F1
#
_cell.length_a   1.000
_cell.length_b   1.000
_cell.length_c   1.000
_cell.angle_alpha   90.00
_cell.angle_beta   90.00
_cell.angle_gamma   90.00
#
_symmetry.space_group_name_H-M   'P 1'
#
loop_
_entity.id
_entity.type
_entity.pdbx_description
1 polymer ?
#
loop_
_entity_poly.entity_id
_entity_poly.type
_entity_poly.pdbx_seq_one_letter_code
_entity_poly.pdbx_strand_id
1 'polypeptide(L)'
;MEWFPIPGGFIANWKKPVPPSELPDGVIWNVPTTSRWTLAEAREVMKTIGTRYIWWDWMCVPQVRNDDLGKGLLDAKGEEIGKQLHIYRNSKKSIVWLHSTSWAEESALKKILLLGMTRPGDADPEIVRKHTADVEQWIQTAQKEERWLKSGWTLQEGVLLGDTLLIDSNGKPFSDERFYNEAQATVRDLSIPISVLAHNLASAYFIHVEGHDPDPVRPGAGQFGNLLPKSPNSALWLRRSIKFLVETGLSREYKYVEDSCWALIGAMELENVKVEYGIPMDDVKRQFLSALIAKNQWEMFFLPPPSVFRWLSIADGALLPLGLFLVESHPSPGFTEDNLPQIIFSDEHFGSDDLRLKAKEGQVIGLFRAAKETVTWFRHYRQDEDGLRIVSPRVVAFAEDALFESAWFLPLWDVDIKGEIRGKRCVLLLRFNGESAAQPARAAFGGMIDIWGIGTERIEIDEIILDPTP
;
A
#
# COMPACT_ATOMS: atom_id res chain seq x y z
N MET A 1 -7.24 -13.91 -29.66
CA MET A 1 -6.84 -12.51 -29.88
C MET A 1 -5.97 -12.16 -28.70
N GLU A 2 -4.74 -11.71 -28.92
CA GLU A 2 -3.73 -11.54 -27.85
C GLU A 2 -3.47 -10.04 -27.68
N TRP A 3 -3.55 -9.55 -26.45
CA TRP A 3 -3.47 -8.13 -26.10
C TRP A 3 -2.34 -7.94 -25.08
N PHE A 4 -1.58 -6.84 -25.19
CA PHE A 4 -0.32 -6.63 -24.46
C PHE A 4 -0.22 -5.18 -24.03
N PRO A 5 0.37 -4.83 -22.89
CA PRO A 5 0.49 -3.44 -22.46
C PRO A 5 1.95 -3.04 -22.25
N ILE A 6 2.29 -1.87 -22.75
CA ILE A 6 3.63 -1.27 -22.59
C ILE A 6 3.35 0.12 -22.06
N PRO A 7 3.76 0.50 -20.84
CA PRO A 7 3.37 1.76 -20.25
C PRO A 7 4.40 2.86 -20.56
N GLY A 8 4.00 3.89 -21.31
CA GLY A 8 4.83 5.02 -21.69
C GLY A 8 4.87 6.08 -20.60
N GLY A 9 5.87 6.01 -19.71
CA GLY A 9 6.15 7.07 -18.75
C GLY A 9 6.53 8.38 -19.46
N PHE A 10 5.57 9.29 -19.63
CA PHE A 10 5.66 10.67 -20.17
C PHE A 10 7.05 11.18 -20.61
N ILE A 11 7.34 10.90 -21.87
CA ILE A 11 8.40 11.50 -22.70
C ILE A 11 7.75 12.12 -23.97
N ALA A 12 6.40 12.17 -23.99
CA ALA A 12 5.59 12.65 -25.09
C ALA A 12 5.86 14.12 -25.42
N ASN A 13 6.27 14.37 -26.65
CA ASN A 13 6.43 15.67 -27.26
C ASN A 13 5.17 16.02 -28.07
N TRP A 14 4.19 16.63 -27.40
CA TRP A 14 2.92 17.05 -28.01
C TRP A 14 3.06 18.07 -29.12
N LYS A 15 4.17 18.82 -29.13
CA LYS A 15 4.44 19.83 -30.17
C LYS A 15 4.87 19.19 -31.49
N LYS A 16 5.19 17.89 -31.49
CA LYS A 16 5.66 17.15 -32.65
C LYS A 16 4.92 15.82 -32.72
N PRO A 17 3.69 15.77 -33.26
CA PRO A 17 2.98 14.52 -33.45
C PRO A 17 3.70 13.62 -34.46
N VAL A 18 3.48 12.32 -34.35
CA VAL A 18 3.88 11.33 -35.35
C VAL A 18 3.18 11.68 -36.68
N PRO A 19 3.91 11.71 -37.81
CA PRO A 19 3.30 11.99 -39.11
C PRO A 19 2.18 10.99 -39.44
N PRO A 20 1.05 11.42 -40.05
CA PRO A 20 -0.04 10.52 -40.42
C PRO A 20 0.40 9.34 -41.30
N SER A 21 1.42 9.52 -42.14
CA SER A 21 2.01 8.48 -42.98
C SER A 21 2.73 7.38 -42.20
N GLU A 22 3.07 7.63 -40.94
CA GLU A 22 3.71 6.67 -40.04
C GLU A 22 2.74 6.03 -39.05
N LEU A 23 1.50 6.51 -38.98
CA LEU A 23 0.48 5.96 -38.10
C LEU A 23 -0.07 4.63 -38.66
N PRO A 24 -0.37 3.65 -37.79
CA PRO A 24 -1.14 2.47 -38.19
C PRO A 24 -2.54 2.85 -38.68
N ASP A 25 -3.06 2.08 -39.64
CA ASP A 25 -4.43 2.25 -40.14
C ASP A 25 -5.46 2.18 -39.00
N GLY A 26 -6.41 3.12 -39.00
CA GLY A 26 -7.49 3.18 -38.01
C GLY A 26 -7.21 4.04 -36.78
N VAL A 27 -5.98 4.52 -36.58
CA VAL A 27 -5.69 5.52 -35.53
C VAL A 27 -6.17 6.89 -36.00
N ILE A 28 -7.26 7.38 -35.40
CA ILE A 28 -7.91 8.66 -35.78
C ILE A 28 -7.49 9.85 -34.90
N TRP A 29 -6.60 9.64 -33.94
CA TRP A 29 -6.09 10.67 -33.04
C TRP A 29 -4.60 10.93 -33.25
N ASN A 30 -4.14 12.11 -32.85
CA ASN A 30 -2.73 12.46 -32.88
C ASN A 30 -1.96 11.68 -31.82
N VAL A 31 -0.94 10.93 -32.24
CA VAL A 31 0.03 10.31 -31.34
C VAL A 31 1.23 11.25 -31.20
N PRO A 32 1.61 11.69 -29.99
CA PRO A 32 2.79 12.53 -29.79
C PRO A 32 4.07 11.73 -30.07
N THR A 33 5.16 12.35 -30.57
CA THR A 33 6.49 11.68 -30.59
C THR A 33 7.08 11.61 -29.18
N THR A 34 8.24 10.94 -28.97
CA THR A 34 8.98 11.02 -27.70
C THR A 34 10.31 11.76 -27.86
N SER A 35 10.82 12.36 -26.79
CA SER A 35 12.15 12.98 -26.73
C SER A 35 13.33 12.02 -26.54
N ARG A 36 13.13 10.74 -26.21
CA ARG A 36 14.23 9.78 -25.96
C ARG A 36 14.40 8.74 -27.05
N TRP A 37 13.34 8.40 -27.77
CA TRP A 37 13.37 7.35 -28.79
C TRP A 37 12.32 7.59 -29.88
N THR A 38 12.56 7.01 -31.04
CA THR A 38 11.75 7.12 -32.26
C THR A 38 10.75 5.98 -32.36
N LEU A 39 9.64 6.21 -33.07
CA LEU A 39 8.65 5.15 -33.34
C LEU A 39 9.29 3.94 -34.06
N ALA A 40 10.33 4.16 -34.87
CA ALA A 40 11.08 3.09 -35.52
C ALA A 40 11.83 2.22 -34.50
N GLU A 41 12.56 2.81 -33.55
CA GLU A 41 13.26 2.07 -32.49
C GLU A 41 12.27 1.25 -31.65
N ALA A 42 11.15 1.84 -31.27
CA ALA A 42 10.12 1.10 -30.55
C ALA A 42 9.55 -0.06 -31.36
N ARG A 43 9.32 0.11 -32.66
CA ARG A 43 8.89 -1.00 -33.54
C ARG A 43 9.91 -2.14 -33.56
N GLU A 44 11.21 -1.84 -33.54
CA GLU A 44 12.23 -2.88 -33.44
C GLU A 44 12.14 -3.63 -32.11
N VAL A 45 11.93 -2.93 -31.00
CA VAL A 45 11.68 -3.56 -29.69
C VAL A 45 10.40 -4.41 -29.72
N MET A 46 9.30 -3.90 -30.30
CA MET A 46 8.05 -4.66 -30.42
C MET A 46 8.22 -5.98 -31.18
N LYS A 47 9.11 -6.02 -32.18
CA LYS A 47 9.40 -7.24 -32.94
C LYS A 47 10.05 -8.32 -32.08
N THR A 48 10.79 -7.96 -31.02
CA THR A 48 11.45 -8.95 -30.14
C THR A 48 10.46 -9.75 -29.30
N ILE A 49 9.24 -9.22 -29.09
CA ILE A 49 8.18 -9.88 -28.30
C ILE A 49 7.67 -11.15 -29.01
N GLY A 50 7.76 -11.18 -30.36
CA GLY A 50 7.40 -12.35 -31.15
C GLY A 50 5.90 -12.69 -31.10
N THR A 51 5.03 -11.68 -31.16
CA THR A 51 3.57 -11.86 -31.26
C THR A 51 2.98 -11.10 -32.45
N ARG A 52 1.79 -11.54 -32.89
CA ARG A 52 1.08 -10.98 -34.05
C ARG A 52 0.35 -9.68 -33.74
N TYR A 53 -0.16 -9.53 -32.52
CA TYR A 53 -0.96 -8.38 -32.10
C TYR A 53 -0.37 -7.82 -30.81
N ILE A 54 -0.21 -6.50 -30.75
CA ILE A 54 0.35 -5.79 -29.60
C ILE A 54 -0.61 -4.65 -29.30
N TRP A 55 -1.10 -4.60 -28.06
CA TRP A 55 -1.67 -3.35 -27.56
C TRP A 55 -0.52 -2.53 -26.98
N TRP A 56 -0.61 -1.23 -27.11
CA TRP A 56 0.46 -0.35 -26.67
C TRP A 56 -0.18 0.95 -26.22
N ASP A 57 -0.05 1.26 -24.94
CA ASP A 57 -0.76 2.36 -24.30
C ASP A 57 -0.62 3.68 -25.09
N TRP A 58 0.57 3.95 -25.59
CA TRP A 58 0.96 5.16 -26.28
C TRP A 58 0.25 5.30 -27.63
N MET A 59 -0.04 4.18 -28.29
CA MET A 59 -0.72 4.15 -29.58
C MET A 59 -2.23 3.95 -29.44
N CYS A 60 -2.66 3.13 -28.48
CA CYS A 60 -4.04 2.64 -28.36
C CYS A 60 -4.93 3.52 -27.48
N VAL A 61 -4.38 4.35 -26.60
CA VAL A 61 -5.17 5.29 -25.79
C VAL A 61 -4.99 6.71 -26.32
N PRO A 62 -6.05 7.50 -26.54
CA PRO A 62 -5.94 8.90 -26.89
C PRO A 62 -5.10 9.67 -25.86
N GLN A 63 -3.91 10.09 -26.31
CA GLN A 63 -2.87 10.64 -25.45
C GLN A 63 -3.13 12.14 -25.08
N VAL A 64 -4.01 12.83 -25.80
CA VAL A 64 -4.25 14.30 -25.75
C VAL A 64 -4.66 14.84 -24.35
N ARG A 65 -4.45 16.15 -24.12
CA ARG A 65 -4.96 16.88 -22.94
C ARG A 65 -6.49 17.02 -23.06
N ASN A 66 -7.22 16.87 -21.93
CA ASN A 66 -8.69 16.87 -21.92
C ASN A 66 -9.28 18.19 -22.43
N ASP A 67 -8.58 19.29 -22.19
CA ASP A 67 -8.95 20.65 -22.60
C ASP A 67 -9.08 20.80 -24.13
N ASP A 68 -8.47 19.89 -24.89
CA ASP A 68 -8.43 19.87 -26.36
C ASP A 68 -9.33 18.77 -26.98
N LEU A 69 -10.08 18.01 -26.16
CA LEU A 69 -10.85 16.85 -26.62
C LEU A 69 -12.33 17.18 -26.80
N GLY A 70 -12.86 16.98 -28.01
CA GLY A 70 -14.31 16.89 -28.21
C GLY A 70 -14.89 15.69 -27.46
N LYS A 71 -16.16 15.78 -27.02
CA LYS A 71 -16.84 14.79 -26.20
C LYS A 71 -16.62 13.32 -26.65
N GLY A 72 -16.70 13.05 -27.95
CA GLY A 72 -16.51 11.70 -28.48
C GLY A 72 -15.11 11.09 -28.26
N LEU A 73 -14.04 11.89 -28.17
CA LEU A 73 -12.71 11.39 -27.87
C LEU A 73 -12.47 11.22 -26.36
N LEU A 74 -13.17 11.99 -25.52
CA LEU A 74 -13.19 11.74 -24.07
C LEU A 74 -13.89 10.42 -23.77
N ASP A 75 -15.03 10.17 -24.41
CA ASP A 75 -15.76 8.91 -24.30
C ASP A 75 -14.89 7.73 -24.77
N ALA A 76 -14.27 7.85 -25.95
CA ALA A 76 -13.35 6.82 -26.47
C ALA A 76 -12.14 6.58 -25.56
N LYS A 77 -11.57 7.63 -24.95
CA LYS A 77 -10.49 7.48 -23.97
C LYS A 77 -10.96 6.72 -22.73
N GLY A 78 -12.14 7.03 -22.20
CA GLY A 78 -12.75 6.28 -21.11
C GLY A 78 -12.99 4.81 -21.47
N GLU A 79 -13.47 4.53 -22.69
CA GLU A 79 -13.66 3.17 -23.19
C GLU A 79 -12.34 2.39 -23.31
N GLU A 80 -11.28 2.99 -23.86
CA GLU A 80 -9.98 2.33 -24.01
C GLU A 80 -9.31 2.08 -22.64
N ILE A 81 -9.41 3.03 -21.70
CA ILE A 81 -8.99 2.81 -20.31
C ILE A 81 -9.83 1.70 -19.66
N GLY A 82 -11.14 1.66 -19.90
CA GLY A 82 -12.02 0.60 -19.41
C GLY A 82 -11.65 -0.79 -19.94
N LYS A 83 -11.20 -0.88 -21.20
CA LYS A 83 -10.71 -2.14 -21.80
C LYS A 83 -9.39 -2.62 -21.20
N GLN A 84 -8.60 -1.72 -20.64
CA GLN A 84 -7.26 -2.00 -20.13
C GLN A 84 -7.25 -3.15 -19.11
N LEU A 85 -8.23 -3.20 -18.18
CA LEU A 85 -8.37 -4.31 -17.22
C LEU A 85 -8.61 -5.66 -17.90
N HIS A 86 -9.47 -5.69 -18.92
CA HIS A 86 -9.77 -6.91 -19.69
C HIS A 86 -8.55 -7.36 -20.51
N ILE A 87 -7.82 -6.41 -21.08
CA ILE A 87 -6.58 -6.65 -21.83
C ILE A 87 -5.53 -7.29 -20.92
N TYR A 88 -5.27 -6.71 -19.75
CA TYR A 88 -4.33 -7.25 -18.77
C TYR A 88 -4.66 -8.69 -18.40
N ARG A 89 -5.91 -8.95 -18.00
CA ARG A 89 -6.36 -10.27 -17.53
C ARG A 89 -6.27 -11.36 -18.60
N ASN A 90 -6.41 -11.03 -19.88
CA ASN A 90 -6.44 -12.01 -20.97
C ASN A 90 -5.16 -12.04 -21.81
N SER A 91 -4.14 -11.26 -21.42
CA SER A 91 -2.83 -11.25 -22.06
C SER A 91 -2.09 -12.57 -21.80
N LYS A 92 -1.39 -13.10 -22.81
CA LYS A 92 -0.59 -14.34 -22.67
C LYS A 92 0.89 -14.09 -22.39
N LYS A 93 1.35 -12.89 -22.71
CA LYS A 93 2.67 -12.36 -22.37
C LYS A 93 2.49 -10.87 -22.12
N SER A 94 3.54 -10.22 -21.68
CA SER A 94 3.60 -8.79 -21.45
C SER A 94 5.07 -8.44 -21.29
N ILE A 95 5.41 -7.18 -21.55
CA ILE A 95 6.73 -6.63 -21.28
C ILE A 95 6.60 -5.24 -20.68
N VAL A 96 7.51 -4.87 -19.79
CA VAL A 96 7.73 -3.49 -19.39
C VAL A 96 9.03 -3.03 -20.02
N TRP A 97 8.93 -1.99 -20.86
CA TRP A 97 10.07 -1.42 -21.54
C TRP A 97 10.73 -0.31 -20.73
N LEU A 98 11.84 -0.65 -20.10
CA LEU A 98 12.68 0.29 -19.35
C LEU A 98 13.65 0.98 -20.31
N HIS A 99 13.10 1.94 -21.04
CA HIS A 99 13.73 2.54 -22.20
C HIS A 99 15.01 3.34 -21.89
N SER A 100 15.25 3.70 -20.62
CA SER A 100 16.45 4.46 -20.21
C SER A 100 17.53 3.58 -19.61
N THR A 101 17.21 2.31 -19.38
CA THR A 101 18.09 1.36 -18.72
C THR A 101 18.63 0.39 -19.74
N SER A 102 19.96 0.31 -19.82
CA SER A 102 20.66 -0.75 -20.52
C SER A 102 21.12 -1.79 -19.49
N TRP A 103 20.81 -3.07 -19.70
CA TRP A 103 21.24 -4.11 -18.76
C TRP A 103 22.76 -4.30 -18.72
N ALA A 104 23.41 -3.98 -19.83
CA ALA A 104 24.87 -4.04 -19.98
C ALA A 104 25.59 -2.97 -19.13
N GLU A 105 24.89 -1.93 -18.72
CA GLU A 105 25.44 -0.82 -17.95
C GLU A 105 25.15 -0.97 -16.46
N GLU A 106 26.01 -0.37 -15.63
CA GLU A 106 25.75 -0.28 -14.19
C GLU A 106 24.82 0.91 -13.90
N SER A 107 23.54 0.60 -13.70
CA SER A 107 22.50 1.59 -13.37
C SER A 107 22.04 1.49 -11.92
N ALA A 108 21.39 2.54 -11.42
CA ALA A 108 20.77 2.50 -10.10
C ALA A 108 19.68 1.41 -10.02
N LEU A 109 18.91 1.24 -11.11
CA LEU A 109 17.89 0.20 -11.19
C LEU A 109 18.48 -1.20 -11.12
N LYS A 110 19.60 -1.44 -11.83
CA LYS A 110 20.31 -2.71 -11.76
C LYS A 110 20.78 -3.02 -10.34
N LYS A 111 21.30 -2.03 -9.60
CA LYS A 111 21.69 -2.20 -8.19
C LYS A 111 20.52 -2.57 -7.28
N ILE A 112 19.34 -2.00 -7.53
CA ILE A 112 18.10 -2.34 -6.78
C ILE A 112 17.63 -3.76 -7.12
N LEU A 113 17.54 -4.09 -8.41
CA LEU A 113 17.09 -5.40 -8.88
C LEU A 113 18.01 -6.53 -8.41
N LEU A 114 19.32 -6.26 -8.41
CA LEU A 114 20.35 -7.19 -7.98
C LEU A 114 20.74 -6.98 -6.52
N LEU A 115 19.88 -6.34 -5.73
CA LEU A 115 20.08 -6.13 -4.30
C LEU A 115 20.13 -7.50 -3.62
N GLY A 116 21.32 -8.08 -3.62
CA GLY A 116 21.65 -9.28 -2.90
C GLY A 116 21.69 -8.89 -1.44
N MET A 117 20.74 -9.39 -0.67
CA MET A 117 20.92 -9.41 0.78
C MET A 117 21.95 -10.48 1.10
N THR A 118 23.23 -10.18 0.89
CA THR A 118 24.28 -10.86 1.65
C THR A 118 23.82 -10.80 3.10
N ARG A 119 23.65 -11.97 3.73
CA ARG A 119 23.53 -12.06 5.19
C ARG A 119 24.60 -11.11 5.71
N PRO A 120 24.25 -10.02 6.41
CA PRO A 120 25.26 -9.23 7.08
C PRO A 120 25.79 -10.17 8.16
N GLY A 121 26.80 -10.97 7.83
CA GLY A 121 27.49 -11.77 8.83
C GLY A 121 28.00 -10.77 9.85
N ASP A 122 27.58 -10.91 11.11
CA ASP A 122 27.95 -10.08 12.26
C ASP A 122 28.31 -8.62 11.92
N ALA A 123 27.50 -7.97 11.07
CA ALA A 123 27.92 -6.72 10.45
C ALA A 123 27.66 -5.53 11.39
N ASP A 124 28.62 -4.61 11.39
CA ASP A 124 28.56 -3.31 12.07
C ASP A 124 27.26 -2.56 11.72
N PRO A 125 26.51 -2.05 12.72
CA PRO A 125 25.37 -1.14 12.54
C PRO A 125 25.55 -0.07 11.47
N GLU A 126 26.76 0.48 11.36
CA GLU A 126 27.06 1.54 10.41
C GLU A 126 27.02 1.03 8.96
N ILE A 127 27.33 -0.25 8.74
CA ILE A 127 27.20 -0.89 7.42
C ILE A 127 25.73 -0.98 7.03
N VAL A 128 24.85 -1.38 7.96
CA VAL A 128 23.40 -1.44 7.70
C VAL A 128 22.83 -0.06 7.39
N ARG A 129 23.25 0.96 8.15
CA ARG A 129 22.85 2.36 7.91
C ARG A 129 23.31 2.86 6.55
N LYS A 130 24.59 2.67 6.22
CA LYS A 130 25.16 3.07 4.94
C LYS A 130 24.47 2.35 3.79
N HIS A 131 24.28 1.04 3.90
CA HIS A 131 23.61 0.24 2.89
C HIS A 131 22.17 0.71 2.64
N THR A 132 21.43 1.02 3.71
CA THR A 132 20.07 1.57 3.59
C THR A 132 20.09 2.90 2.86
N ALA A 133 20.99 3.82 3.24
CA ALA A 133 21.12 5.12 2.57
C ALA A 133 21.50 5.00 1.09
N ASP A 134 22.38 4.07 0.74
CA ASP A 134 22.75 3.78 -0.66
C ASP A 134 21.52 3.31 -1.44
N VAL A 135 20.69 2.42 -0.87
CA VAL A 135 19.43 1.96 -1.49
C VAL A 135 18.45 3.11 -1.66
N GLU A 136 18.26 3.98 -0.67
CA GLU A 136 17.39 5.16 -0.79
C GLU A 136 17.84 6.06 -1.95
N GLN A 137 19.14 6.30 -2.09
CA GLN A 137 19.70 7.07 -3.19
C GLN A 137 19.48 6.37 -4.55
N TRP A 138 19.66 5.05 -4.62
CA TRP A 138 19.41 4.30 -5.84
C TRP A 138 17.95 4.37 -6.25
N ILE A 139 17.00 4.25 -5.32
CA ILE A 139 15.56 4.38 -5.60
C ILE A 139 15.27 5.74 -6.21
N GLN A 140 15.74 6.82 -5.57
CA GLN A 140 15.52 8.18 -6.09
C GLN A 140 16.14 8.38 -7.48
N THR A 141 17.29 7.77 -7.75
CA THR A 141 17.98 7.86 -9.05
C THR A 141 17.22 7.06 -10.11
N ALA A 142 16.88 5.80 -9.82
CA ALA A 142 16.09 4.96 -10.72
C ALA A 142 14.74 5.60 -11.06
N GLN A 143 14.05 6.17 -10.07
CA GLN A 143 12.79 6.90 -10.29
C GLN A 143 12.94 8.17 -11.14
N LYS A 144 14.12 8.81 -11.17
CA LYS A 144 14.40 9.94 -12.07
C LYS A 144 14.71 9.47 -13.50
N GLU A 145 15.37 8.33 -13.63
CA GLU A 145 15.79 7.76 -14.90
C GLU A 145 14.62 7.07 -15.62
N GLU A 146 13.85 6.26 -14.87
CA GLU A 146 12.71 5.48 -15.34
C GLU A 146 11.41 5.97 -14.74
N ARG A 147 10.67 6.75 -15.54
CA ARG A 147 9.41 7.36 -15.12
C ARG A 147 8.31 6.32 -14.83
N TRP A 148 8.46 5.11 -15.36
CA TRP A 148 7.61 3.97 -15.00
C TRP A 148 7.58 3.75 -13.48
N LEU A 149 8.71 3.93 -12.78
CA LEU A 149 8.79 3.77 -11.33
C LEU A 149 8.07 4.86 -10.53
N LYS A 150 7.57 5.91 -11.18
CA LYS A 150 6.81 7.00 -10.56
C LYS A 150 5.37 7.10 -11.04
N SER A 151 4.98 6.45 -12.13
CA SER A 151 3.62 6.59 -12.64
C SER A 151 2.60 5.91 -11.71
N GLY A 152 1.47 6.55 -11.45
CA GLY A 152 0.40 5.96 -10.64
C GLY A 152 -0.24 4.71 -11.25
N TRP A 153 -0.32 4.69 -12.58
CA TRP A 153 -0.86 3.56 -13.33
C TRP A 153 0.03 2.32 -13.27
N THR A 154 1.34 2.49 -13.03
CA THR A 154 2.28 1.37 -13.01
C THR A 154 2.19 0.52 -11.75
N LEU A 155 1.57 1.04 -10.69
CA LEU A 155 1.23 0.24 -9.52
C LEU A 155 0.14 -0.77 -9.85
N GLN A 156 -0.91 -0.36 -10.56
CA GLN A 156 -1.96 -1.26 -11.05
C GLN A 156 -1.36 -2.35 -11.92
N GLU A 157 -0.53 -1.94 -12.87
CA GLU A 157 0.16 -2.83 -13.80
C GLU A 157 1.08 -3.78 -13.05
N GLY A 158 1.84 -3.30 -12.07
CA GLY A 158 2.74 -4.16 -11.32
C GLY A 158 2.06 -5.22 -10.48
N VAL A 159 0.85 -4.95 -9.98
CA VAL A 159 0.03 -5.96 -9.29
C VAL A 159 -0.60 -6.92 -10.30
N LEU A 160 -1.30 -6.40 -11.31
CA LEU A 160 -2.01 -7.22 -12.29
C LEU A 160 -1.08 -8.02 -13.21
N LEU A 161 0.14 -7.55 -13.36
CA LEU A 161 1.11 -8.07 -14.31
C LEU A 161 2.46 -8.37 -13.67
N GLY A 162 2.44 -8.83 -12.43
CA GLY A 162 3.66 -9.11 -11.66
C GLY A 162 4.68 -9.99 -12.39
N ASP A 163 4.22 -10.91 -13.23
CA ASP A 163 5.07 -11.85 -13.99
C ASP A 163 5.54 -11.28 -15.35
N THR A 164 5.27 -10.00 -15.62
CA THR A 164 5.71 -9.33 -16.85
C THR A 164 7.20 -9.15 -16.89
N LEU A 165 7.82 -9.54 -18.01
CA LEU A 165 9.25 -9.39 -18.21
C LEU A 165 9.67 -7.91 -18.27
N LEU A 166 10.76 -7.60 -17.58
CA LEU A 166 11.46 -6.33 -17.75
C LEU A 166 12.44 -6.46 -18.92
N ILE A 167 12.30 -5.57 -19.89
CA ILE A 167 13.24 -5.48 -21.01
C ILE A 167 14.00 -4.15 -20.97
N ASP A 168 15.25 -4.20 -21.42
CA ASP A 168 16.13 -3.06 -21.54
C ASP A 168 15.76 -2.15 -22.73
N SER A 169 16.48 -1.04 -22.87
CA SER A 169 16.39 -0.11 -24.00
C SER A 169 16.45 -0.76 -25.39
N ASN A 170 17.06 -1.95 -25.52
CA ASN A 170 17.22 -2.69 -26.77
C ASN A 170 16.23 -3.84 -26.95
N GLY A 171 15.25 -3.99 -26.05
CA GLY A 171 14.28 -5.09 -26.13
C GLY A 171 14.78 -6.42 -25.59
N LYS A 172 15.88 -6.44 -24.85
CA LYS A 172 16.43 -7.66 -24.24
C LYS A 172 15.95 -7.81 -22.80
N PRO A 173 15.51 -9.01 -22.37
CA PRO A 173 15.19 -9.28 -20.98
C PRO A 173 16.40 -9.03 -20.07
N PHE A 174 16.16 -8.51 -18.87
CA PHE A 174 17.17 -8.54 -17.82
C PHE A 174 17.36 -9.98 -17.36
N SER A 175 18.61 -10.46 -17.36
CA SER A 175 18.92 -11.84 -16.98
C SER A 175 19.97 -11.90 -15.88
N ASP A 176 19.65 -12.65 -14.82
CA ASP A 176 20.50 -12.93 -13.67
C ASP A 176 19.89 -14.10 -12.88
N GLU A 177 20.71 -15.02 -12.38
CA GLU A 177 20.26 -16.21 -11.64
C GLU A 177 19.50 -15.90 -10.35
N ARG A 178 19.61 -14.66 -9.84
CA ARG A 178 18.93 -14.21 -8.61
C ARG A 178 17.46 -13.86 -8.82
N PHE A 179 16.98 -13.73 -10.06
CA PHE A 179 15.60 -13.33 -10.33
C PHE A 179 14.60 -14.46 -10.08
N TYR A 180 13.39 -14.07 -9.66
CA TYR A 180 12.35 -15.01 -9.25
C TYR A 180 11.90 -15.96 -10.38
N ASN A 181 11.84 -15.46 -11.61
CA ASN A 181 11.29 -16.18 -12.75
C ASN A 181 12.39 -16.73 -13.69
N GLU A 182 12.93 -17.91 -13.37
CA GLU A 182 13.84 -18.64 -14.28
C GLU A 182 15.02 -17.77 -14.80
N ALA A 183 15.59 -16.96 -13.91
CA ALA A 183 16.68 -16.04 -14.20
C ALA A 183 16.35 -14.85 -15.12
N GLN A 184 15.07 -14.52 -15.32
CA GLN A 184 14.63 -13.29 -15.99
C GLN A 184 13.90 -12.36 -15.02
N ALA A 185 14.24 -11.08 -15.05
CA ALA A 185 13.57 -10.11 -14.18
C ALA A 185 12.15 -9.83 -14.66
N THR A 186 11.24 -9.77 -13.69
CA THR A 186 9.84 -9.44 -13.86
C THR A 186 9.49 -8.18 -13.07
N VAL A 187 8.27 -7.68 -13.24
CA VAL A 187 7.80 -6.53 -12.47
C VAL A 187 7.82 -6.79 -10.97
N ARG A 188 7.57 -8.03 -10.51
CA ARG A 188 7.73 -8.40 -9.09
C ARG A 188 9.15 -8.16 -8.57
N ASP A 189 10.17 -8.38 -9.39
CA ASP A 189 11.56 -8.18 -8.98
C ASP A 189 11.87 -6.69 -8.68
N LEU A 190 11.02 -5.75 -9.09
CA LEU A 190 11.15 -4.33 -8.72
C LEU A 190 10.76 -4.04 -7.27
N SER A 191 9.82 -4.80 -6.69
CA SER A 191 9.31 -4.57 -5.34
C SER A 191 9.90 -5.51 -4.31
N ILE A 192 10.24 -6.75 -4.68
CA ILE A 192 10.70 -7.79 -3.76
C ILE A 192 11.88 -7.32 -2.91
N PRO A 193 13.01 -6.84 -3.49
CA PRO A 193 14.18 -6.52 -2.67
C PRO A 193 13.95 -5.37 -1.69
N ILE A 194 13.20 -4.35 -2.12
CA ILE A 194 12.81 -3.20 -1.28
C ILE A 194 11.87 -3.65 -0.15
N SER A 195 10.88 -4.49 -0.46
CA SER A 195 9.93 -5.00 0.52
C SER A 195 10.62 -5.84 1.59
N VAL A 196 11.58 -6.67 1.18
CA VAL A 196 12.38 -7.48 2.11
C VAL A 196 13.27 -6.60 2.99
N LEU A 197 13.92 -5.57 2.45
CA LEU A 197 14.68 -4.59 3.23
C LEU A 197 13.79 -3.89 4.26
N ALA A 198 12.63 -3.37 3.83
CA ALA A 198 11.67 -2.70 4.71
C ALA A 198 11.19 -3.63 5.82
N HIS A 199 10.88 -4.90 5.50
CA HIS A 199 10.49 -5.91 6.48
C HIS A 199 11.59 -6.19 7.52
N ASN A 200 12.84 -6.31 7.08
CA ASN A 200 13.96 -6.52 7.99
C ASN A 200 14.19 -5.32 8.93
N LEU A 201 14.05 -4.09 8.42
CA LEU A 201 14.13 -2.87 9.24
C LEU A 201 12.96 -2.78 10.22
N ALA A 202 11.73 -3.10 9.79
CA ALA A 202 10.55 -3.14 10.65
C ALA A 202 10.70 -4.18 11.78
N SER A 203 11.20 -5.37 11.45
CA SER A 203 11.53 -6.40 12.44
C SER A 203 12.59 -5.91 13.43
N ALA A 204 13.63 -5.21 12.96
CA ALA A 204 14.64 -4.63 13.83
C ALA A 204 14.09 -3.55 14.77
N TYR A 205 13.23 -2.67 14.24
CA TYR A 205 12.54 -1.65 15.03
C TYR A 205 11.66 -2.27 16.11
N PHE A 206 10.89 -3.30 15.76
CA PHE A 206 10.04 -4.01 16.70
C PHE A 206 10.85 -4.61 17.86
N ILE A 207 11.92 -5.35 17.56
CA ILE A 207 12.82 -5.96 18.55
C ILE A 207 13.44 -4.88 19.45
N HIS A 208 13.85 -3.76 18.86
CA HIS A 208 14.44 -2.64 19.60
C HIS A 208 13.49 -2.07 20.66
N VAL A 209 12.23 -1.83 20.30
CA VAL A 209 11.24 -1.18 21.18
C VAL A 209 10.70 -2.15 22.24
N GLU A 210 10.35 -3.38 21.84
CA GLU A 210 9.79 -4.37 22.78
C GLU A 210 10.88 -4.97 23.67
N GLY A 211 12.10 -5.12 23.15
CA GLY A 211 13.25 -5.76 23.80
C GLY A 211 13.02 -7.23 24.09
N HIS A 212 13.65 -8.09 23.29
CA HIS A 212 13.72 -9.56 23.45
C HIS A 212 12.71 -10.17 24.42
N ASP A 213 11.55 -10.55 23.91
CA ASP A 213 11.27 -11.98 23.87
C ASP A 213 11.27 -12.38 22.39
N PRO A 214 12.32 -13.08 21.92
CA PRO A 214 12.28 -13.68 20.59
C PRO A 214 11.23 -14.77 20.64
N ASP A 215 10.07 -14.50 20.06
CA ASP A 215 9.17 -15.56 19.65
C ASP A 215 9.95 -16.44 18.64
N PRO A 216 10.36 -17.66 19.03
CA PRO A 216 11.19 -18.52 18.19
C PRO A 216 10.40 -19.10 17.00
N VAL A 217 9.09 -18.88 16.97
CA VAL A 217 8.19 -19.31 15.89
C VAL A 217 8.00 -18.20 14.85
N ARG A 218 8.48 -16.98 15.11
CA ARG A 218 8.30 -15.83 14.22
C ARG A 218 9.12 -15.97 12.93
N PRO A 219 8.49 -15.98 11.74
CA PRO A 219 9.19 -15.87 10.47
C PRO A 219 9.92 -14.52 10.38
N GLY A 220 11.19 -14.51 10.00
CA GLY A 220 11.96 -13.27 9.78
C GLY A 220 12.71 -12.71 11.00
N ALA A 221 12.78 -13.46 12.10
CA ALA A 221 13.64 -13.10 13.23
C ALA A 221 15.13 -13.08 12.83
N GLY A 222 15.67 -11.89 12.55
CA GLY A 222 17.06 -11.60 12.88
C GLY A 222 18.08 -11.45 11.75
N GLN A 223 17.82 -10.60 10.76
CA GLN A 223 18.95 -10.05 9.97
C GLN A 223 19.53 -8.77 10.60
N PHE A 224 18.70 -7.80 10.99
CA PHE A 224 19.20 -6.51 11.52
C PHE A 224 18.89 -6.27 13.01
N GLY A 225 17.91 -6.99 13.58
CA GLY A 225 17.36 -6.65 14.90
C GLY A 225 18.31 -6.79 16.09
N ASN A 226 19.27 -7.69 16.01
CA ASN A 226 20.29 -7.86 17.04
C ASN A 226 21.53 -6.98 16.82
N LEU A 227 21.68 -6.41 15.62
CA LEU A 227 22.89 -5.69 15.23
C LEU A 227 22.86 -4.25 15.75
N LEU A 228 21.71 -3.57 15.65
CA LEU A 228 21.63 -2.13 15.91
C LEU A 228 21.69 -1.78 17.40
N PRO A 229 22.44 -0.73 17.81
CA PRO A 229 22.53 -0.31 19.21
C PRO A 229 21.15 0.07 19.74
N LYS A 230 20.85 -0.33 20.98
CA LYS A 230 19.61 0.03 21.69
C LYS A 230 19.64 1.48 22.18
N SER A 231 19.68 2.43 21.23
CA SER A 231 19.65 3.87 21.46
C SER A 231 18.39 4.53 20.83
N PRO A 232 17.87 5.63 21.42
CA PRO A 232 16.77 6.39 20.84
C PRO A 232 17.03 6.87 19.40
N ASN A 233 18.28 7.20 19.09
CA ASN A 233 18.68 7.62 17.74
C ASN A 233 18.55 6.49 16.71
N SER A 234 18.84 5.25 17.11
CA SER A 234 18.66 4.07 16.26
C SER A 234 17.18 3.81 15.98
N ALA A 235 16.31 3.93 17.00
CA ALA A 235 14.87 3.81 16.84
C ALA A 235 14.32 4.86 15.88
N LEU A 236 14.73 6.13 16.03
CA LEU A 236 14.32 7.21 15.15
C LEU A 236 14.76 6.97 13.70
N TRP A 237 16.02 6.56 13.50
CA TRP A 237 16.54 6.26 12.17
C TRP A 237 15.77 5.11 11.48
N LEU A 238 15.49 4.02 12.21
CA LEU A 238 14.71 2.89 11.70
C LEU A 238 13.33 3.32 11.21
N ARG A 239 12.60 4.10 12.03
CA ARG A 239 11.25 4.57 11.70
C ARG A 239 11.24 5.41 10.43
N ARG A 240 12.17 6.36 10.32
CA ARG A 240 12.32 7.21 9.13
C ARG A 240 12.67 6.41 7.87
N SER A 241 13.55 5.42 8.00
CA SER A 241 13.95 4.57 6.88
C SER A 241 12.79 3.69 6.41
N ILE A 242 12.05 3.06 7.34
CA ILE A 242 10.84 2.28 7.01
C ILE A 242 9.80 3.17 6.32
N LYS A 243 9.53 4.35 6.89
CA LYS A 243 8.60 5.33 6.31
C LYS A 243 9.01 5.68 4.88
N PHE A 244 10.27 6.05 4.66
CA PHE A 244 10.77 6.38 3.33
C PHE A 244 10.59 5.23 2.34
N LEU A 245 10.99 4.00 2.70
CA LEU A 245 10.88 2.85 1.81
C LEU A 245 9.42 2.55 1.44
N VAL A 246 8.49 2.62 2.40
CA VAL A 246 7.06 2.43 2.13
C VAL A 246 6.50 3.57 1.28
N GLU A 247 6.87 4.82 1.58
CA GLU A 247 6.48 5.99 0.80
C GLU A 247 7.00 5.94 -0.63
N THR A 248 8.15 5.31 -0.91
CA THR A 248 8.63 5.18 -2.31
C THR A 248 7.71 4.33 -3.18
N GLY A 249 6.98 3.38 -2.58
CA GLY A 249 5.92 2.64 -3.27
C GLY A 249 4.67 3.49 -3.55
N LEU A 250 4.41 4.47 -2.69
CA LEU A 250 3.21 5.33 -2.64
C LEU A 250 3.39 6.67 -3.37
N SER A 251 4.63 7.14 -3.54
CA SER A 251 4.97 8.42 -4.18
C SER A 251 4.82 8.28 -5.69
N ARG A 252 3.59 8.53 -6.16
CA ARG A 252 3.21 8.38 -7.56
C ARG A 252 2.77 9.70 -8.17
N GLU A 253 3.12 9.88 -9.43
CA GLU A 253 2.69 10.96 -10.29
C GLU A 253 1.45 10.53 -11.07
N TYR A 254 0.42 11.37 -11.03
CA TYR A 254 -0.82 11.17 -11.75
C TYR A 254 -1.05 12.33 -12.72
N LYS A 255 -1.64 12.03 -13.89
CA LYS A 255 -2.07 13.08 -14.83
C LYS A 255 -3.34 13.77 -14.34
N TYR A 256 -4.23 13.00 -13.73
CA TYR A 256 -5.46 13.46 -13.08
C TYR A 256 -5.40 13.06 -11.61
N VAL A 257 -5.82 13.93 -10.71
CA VAL A 257 -5.74 13.65 -9.28
C VAL A 257 -6.63 12.46 -8.91
N GLU A 258 -7.76 12.29 -9.61
CA GLU A 258 -8.71 11.20 -9.42
C GLU A 258 -8.09 9.81 -9.69
N ASP A 259 -7.07 9.74 -10.55
CA ASP A 259 -6.35 8.49 -10.84
C ASP A 259 -5.60 7.96 -9.62
N SER A 260 -5.41 8.76 -8.56
CA SER A 260 -4.86 8.27 -7.29
C SER A 260 -5.76 7.22 -6.63
N CYS A 261 -7.04 7.20 -6.97
CA CYS A 261 -7.99 6.17 -6.55
C CYS A 261 -8.34 5.24 -7.72
N TRP A 262 -8.62 5.78 -8.91
CA TRP A 262 -9.12 4.98 -10.03
C TRP A 262 -8.12 3.96 -10.57
N ALA A 263 -6.82 4.28 -10.59
CA ALA A 263 -5.80 3.31 -10.96
C ALA A 263 -5.71 2.12 -9.98
N LEU A 264 -6.18 2.28 -8.73
CA LEU A 264 -6.08 1.22 -7.73
C LEU A 264 -7.24 0.22 -7.78
N ILE A 265 -8.37 0.58 -8.40
CA ILE A 265 -9.56 -0.28 -8.50
C ILE A 265 -9.20 -1.65 -9.09
N GLY A 266 -8.46 -1.66 -10.20
CA GLY A 266 -8.06 -2.90 -10.86
C GLY A 266 -7.07 -3.71 -10.02
N ALA A 267 -6.06 -3.04 -9.44
CA ALA A 267 -5.01 -3.67 -8.65
C ALA A 267 -5.57 -4.34 -7.38
N MET A 268 -6.56 -3.69 -6.77
CA MET A 268 -7.23 -4.15 -5.56
C MET A 268 -8.47 -4.99 -5.88
N GLU A 269 -8.73 -5.24 -7.18
CA GLU A 269 -9.88 -6.01 -7.66
C GLU A 269 -11.20 -5.54 -7.00
N LEU A 270 -11.41 -4.23 -6.96
CA LEU A 270 -12.65 -3.65 -6.45
C LEU A 270 -13.75 -3.78 -7.49
N GLU A 271 -14.91 -4.24 -7.06
CA GLU A 271 -16.07 -4.46 -7.93
C GLU A 271 -17.11 -3.36 -7.74
N ASN A 272 -17.97 -3.16 -8.75
CA ASN A 272 -19.10 -2.23 -8.71
C ASN A 272 -18.73 -0.74 -8.46
N VAL A 273 -17.49 -0.34 -8.75
CA VAL A 273 -17.06 1.07 -8.68
C VAL A 273 -17.26 1.74 -10.02
N LYS A 274 -18.03 2.84 -10.04
CA LYS A 274 -18.25 3.64 -11.24
C LYS A 274 -17.13 4.68 -11.38
N VAL A 275 -16.30 4.54 -12.40
CA VAL A 275 -15.22 5.51 -12.68
C VAL A 275 -15.82 6.74 -13.35
N GLU A 276 -15.69 7.89 -12.70
CA GLU A 276 -16.14 9.20 -13.21
C GLU A 276 -15.02 10.24 -13.02
N TYR A 277 -14.91 11.16 -13.99
CA TYR A 277 -13.95 12.26 -13.98
C TYR A 277 -14.68 13.62 -13.90
N GLY A 278 -14.03 14.63 -13.31
CA GLY A 278 -14.61 15.97 -13.20
C GLY A 278 -15.60 16.14 -12.04
N ILE A 279 -15.62 15.19 -11.10
CA ILE A 279 -16.32 15.30 -9.81
C ILE A 279 -15.33 15.69 -8.70
N PRO A 280 -15.78 16.21 -7.55
CA PRO A 280 -14.90 16.54 -6.43
C PRO A 280 -14.08 15.34 -5.95
N MET A 281 -12.81 15.57 -5.59
CA MET A 281 -11.90 14.49 -5.15
C MET A 281 -12.40 13.79 -3.88
N ASP A 282 -13.11 14.49 -3.00
CA ASP A 282 -13.70 13.87 -1.79
C ASP A 282 -14.76 12.83 -2.16
N ASP A 283 -15.54 13.06 -3.23
CA ASP A 283 -16.53 12.10 -3.72
C ASP A 283 -15.85 10.89 -4.38
N VAL A 284 -14.76 11.11 -5.13
CA VAL A 284 -13.91 10.03 -5.66
C VAL A 284 -13.37 9.16 -4.53
N LYS A 285 -12.78 9.78 -3.50
CA LYS A 285 -12.23 9.08 -2.33
C LYS A 285 -13.31 8.34 -1.56
N ARG A 286 -14.51 8.91 -1.42
CA ARG A 286 -15.62 8.29 -0.71
C ARG A 286 -16.09 7.02 -1.43
N GLN A 287 -16.28 7.09 -2.74
CA GLN A 287 -16.64 5.90 -3.55
C GLN A 287 -15.56 4.82 -3.47
N PHE A 288 -14.30 5.21 -3.62
CA PHE A 288 -13.17 4.29 -3.55
C PHE A 288 -13.04 3.63 -2.16
N LEU A 289 -13.12 4.42 -1.09
CA LEU A 289 -13.01 3.92 0.29
C LEU A 289 -14.20 3.02 0.68
N SER A 290 -15.41 3.35 0.23
CA SER A 290 -16.59 2.50 0.45
C SER A 290 -16.41 1.12 -0.19
N ALA A 291 -15.92 1.06 -1.42
CA ALA A 291 -15.60 -0.20 -2.10
C ALA A 291 -14.46 -0.97 -1.40
N LEU A 292 -13.43 -0.27 -0.92
CA LEU A 292 -12.35 -0.90 -0.15
C LEU A 292 -12.84 -1.55 1.13
N ILE A 293 -13.69 -0.85 1.88
CA ILE A 293 -14.25 -1.34 3.13
C ILE A 293 -15.20 -2.51 2.86
N ALA A 294 -16.05 -2.40 1.84
CA ALA A 294 -16.94 -3.49 1.44
C ALA A 294 -16.16 -4.78 1.12
N LYS A 295 -15.00 -4.67 0.47
CA LYS A 295 -14.16 -5.82 0.12
C LYS A 295 -13.33 -6.37 1.29
N ASN A 296 -12.58 -5.50 1.98
CA ASN A 296 -11.53 -5.93 2.91
C ASN A 296 -11.96 -5.90 4.39
N GLN A 297 -13.11 -5.27 4.71
CA GLN A 297 -13.68 -5.16 6.05
C GLN A 297 -12.62 -4.82 7.12
N TRP A 298 -12.39 -5.70 8.09
CA TRP A 298 -11.54 -5.46 9.24
C TRP A 298 -10.05 -5.33 8.91
N GLU A 299 -9.60 -5.83 7.76
CA GLU A 299 -8.22 -5.64 7.31
C GLU A 299 -7.90 -4.16 7.07
N MET A 300 -8.92 -3.35 6.75
CA MET A 300 -8.78 -1.90 6.58
C MET A 300 -8.40 -1.16 7.87
N PHE A 301 -8.57 -1.79 9.04
CA PHE A 301 -8.31 -1.15 10.33
C PHE A 301 -6.91 -1.44 10.88
N PHE A 302 -6.05 -2.19 10.18
CA PHE A 302 -4.64 -2.36 10.54
C PHE A 302 -3.82 -1.08 10.28
N LEU A 303 -4.29 0.04 10.82
CA LEU A 303 -3.78 1.37 10.62
C LEU A 303 -3.53 2.06 11.98
N PRO A 304 -2.38 2.73 12.14
CA PRO A 304 -2.17 3.66 13.25
C PRO A 304 -2.92 4.97 12.97
N PRO A 305 -3.73 5.50 13.90
CA PRO A 305 -4.29 6.82 13.71
C PRO A 305 -3.15 7.85 13.80
N PRO A 306 -3.05 8.77 12.83
CA PRO A 306 -2.18 9.92 12.94
C PRO A 306 -2.74 10.92 13.97
N SER A 307 -1.96 11.95 14.28
CA SER A 307 -2.40 13.03 15.19
C SER A 307 -3.58 13.84 14.68
N VAL A 308 -3.84 13.87 13.37
CA VAL A 308 -5.02 14.48 12.75
C VAL A 308 -5.50 13.51 11.68
N PHE A 309 -6.70 12.93 11.87
CA PHE A 309 -7.19 11.86 11.01
C PHE A 309 -8.51 12.24 10.32
N ARG A 310 -8.70 11.77 9.09
CA ARG A 310 -9.98 11.75 8.40
C ARG A 310 -10.10 10.40 7.69
N TRP A 311 -11.30 9.85 7.61
CA TRP A 311 -11.52 8.56 6.93
C TRP A 311 -11.02 8.59 5.48
N LEU A 312 -11.30 9.68 4.76
CA LEU A 312 -10.84 9.87 3.37
C LEU A 312 -9.31 9.91 3.24
N SER A 313 -8.54 10.16 4.31
CA SER A 313 -7.07 10.10 4.29
C SER A 313 -6.53 8.68 4.12
N ILE A 314 -7.34 7.64 4.33
CA ILE A 314 -6.96 6.26 3.98
C ILE A 314 -6.74 6.14 2.47
N ALA A 315 -7.60 6.78 1.67
CA ALA A 315 -7.50 6.78 0.20
C ALA A 315 -6.26 7.52 -0.32
N ASP A 316 -5.65 8.39 0.50
CA ASP A 316 -4.38 9.06 0.18
C ASP A 316 -3.16 8.14 0.37
N GLY A 317 -3.34 6.95 0.95
CA GLY A 317 -2.23 6.04 1.27
C GLY A 317 -1.27 6.60 2.32
N ALA A 318 -1.66 7.64 3.07
CA ALA A 318 -0.79 8.35 4.01
C ALA A 318 -0.47 7.54 5.28
N LEU A 319 -1.06 6.35 5.46
CA LEU A 319 -0.97 5.55 6.67
C LEU A 319 -0.11 4.32 6.43
N LEU A 320 0.89 4.13 7.29
CA LEU A 320 1.76 2.96 7.23
C LEU A 320 1.01 1.73 7.74
N PRO A 321 0.94 0.65 6.96
CA PRO A 321 0.19 -0.54 7.36
C PRO A 321 0.86 -1.23 8.55
N LEU A 322 0.07 -1.59 9.56
CA LEU A 322 0.56 -2.35 10.72
C LEU A 322 1.01 -3.76 10.35
N GLY A 323 0.60 -4.28 9.19
CA GLY A 323 1.07 -5.56 8.65
C GLY A 323 2.59 -5.64 8.44
N LEU A 324 3.30 -4.50 8.42
CA LEU A 324 4.77 -4.48 8.46
C LEU A 324 5.34 -5.07 9.76
N PHE A 325 4.57 -5.00 10.84
CA PHE A 325 4.91 -5.54 12.14
C PHE A 325 4.20 -6.88 12.29
N LEU A 326 4.87 -7.95 11.85
CA LEU A 326 4.38 -9.31 12.04
C LEU A 326 4.31 -9.60 13.54
N VAL A 327 3.10 -9.50 14.07
CA VAL A 327 2.70 -10.09 15.34
C VAL A 327 1.82 -11.27 14.96
N GLU A 328 2.12 -12.43 15.50
CA GLU A 328 1.25 -13.60 15.37
C GLU A 328 -0.17 -13.21 15.81
N SER A 329 -1.13 -13.38 14.91
CA SER A 329 -2.54 -13.11 15.19
C SER A 329 -3.34 -14.33 14.81
N HIS A 330 -4.12 -14.81 15.76
CA HIS A 330 -5.01 -15.95 15.57
C HIS A 330 -6.45 -15.49 15.74
N PRO A 331 -7.39 -15.97 14.92
CA PRO A 331 -8.81 -15.85 15.22
C PRO A 331 -9.05 -16.41 16.62
N SER A 332 -9.70 -15.62 17.48
CA SER A 332 -10.05 -16.11 18.81
C SER A 332 -11.01 -17.30 18.72
N PRO A 333 -10.92 -18.30 19.62
CA PRO A 333 -11.91 -19.37 19.68
C PRO A 333 -13.33 -18.78 19.82
N GLY A 334 -14.21 -19.00 18.83
CA GLY A 334 -15.57 -18.45 18.77
C GLY A 334 -15.74 -17.19 17.90
N PHE A 335 -14.64 -16.58 17.43
CA PHE A 335 -14.64 -15.51 16.44
C PHE A 335 -14.33 -16.10 15.06
N THR A 336 -15.36 -16.51 14.34
CA THR A 336 -15.30 -16.69 12.89
C THR A 336 -15.60 -15.35 12.20
N GLU A 337 -15.22 -15.18 10.93
CA GLU A 337 -15.64 -14.01 10.12
C GLU A 337 -17.17 -13.81 10.15
N ASP A 338 -17.91 -14.90 10.38
CA ASP A 338 -19.36 -14.90 10.56
C ASP A 338 -19.86 -14.17 11.80
N ASN A 339 -19.03 -13.90 12.81
CA ASN A 339 -19.43 -13.27 14.07
C ASN A 339 -18.85 -11.88 14.30
N LEU A 340 -18.02 -11.37 13.38
CA LEU A 340 -17.48 -10.01 13.50
C LEU A 340 -18.56 -8.97 13.14
N PRO A 341 -18.59 -7.80 13.82
CA PRO A 341 -19.48 -6.71 13.41
C PRO A 341 -19.19 -6.30 11.97
N GLN A 342 -20.21 -5.86 11.25
CA GLN A 342 -20.05 -5.35 9.89
C GLN A 342 -19.55 -3.92 9.93
N ILE A 343 -18.58 -3.61 9.08
CA ILE A 343 -18.12 -2.24 8.87
C ILE A 343 -18.83 -1.69 7.63
N ILE A 344 -19.45 -0.53 7.80
CA ILE A 344 -20.14 0.20 6.73
C ILE A 344 -19.59 1.62 6.69
N PHE A 345 -19.15 2.07 5.53
CA PHE A 345 -18.69 3.44 5.31
C PHE A 345 -19.56 4.15 4.30
N SER A 346 -20.11 5.28 4.76
CA SER A 346 -21.07 6.09 4.02
C SER A 346 -22.42 5.39 3.81
N ASP A 347 -23.48 6.18 3.63
CA ASP A 347 -24.78 5.65 3.23
C ASP A 347 -24.82 5.36 1.72
N GLU A 348 -25.88 4.70 1.24
CA GLU A 348 -26.05 4.36 -0.19
C GLU A 348 -26.02 5.57 -1.13
N HIS A 349 -26.21 6.78 -0.60
CA HIS A 349 -26.25 8.04 -1.33
C HIS A 349 -24.99 8.90 -1.11
N PHE A 350 -23.98 8.36 -0.43
CA PHE A 350 -22.74 9.05 -0.14
C PHE A 350 -22.91 10.39 0.61
N GLY A 351 -23.94 10.49 1.45
CA GLY A 351 -24.35 11.70 2.16
C GLY A 351 -23.61 11.96 3.48
N SER A 352 -22.86 10.99 3.99
CA SER A 352 -22.02 11.15 5.20
C SER A 352 -20.69 10.43 5.07
N ASP A 353 -19.66 10.90 5.79
CA ASP A 353 -18.38 10.20 5.95
C ASP A 353 -18.36 9.37 7.26
N ASP A 354 -19.54 8.94 7.73
CA ASP A 354 -19.65 8.13 8.94
C ASP A 354 -19.12 6.72 8.67
N LEU A 355 -18.28 6.23 9.57
CA LEU A 355 -17.89 4.83 9.62
C LEU A 355 -18.66 4.14 10.74
N ARG A 356 -19.44 3.13 10.39
CA ARG A 356 -20.35 2.44 11.30
C ARG A 356 -19.89 1.01 11.54
N LEU A 357 -19.86 0.62 12.80
CA LEU A 357 -19.73 -0.76 13.23
C LEU A 357 -21.10 -1.24 13.67
N LYS A 358 -21.66 -2.22 12.96
CA LYS A 358 -23.01 -2.73 13.23
C LYS A 358 -22.94 -4.21 13.59
N ALA A 359 -23.57 -4.59 14.69
CA ALA A 359 -23.75 -6.00 15.02
C ALA A 359 -24.57 -6.70 13.92
N LYS A 360 -24.27 -7.98 13.67
CA LYS A 360 -25.14 -8.79 12.81
C LYS A 360 -26.48 -9.04 13.50
N GLU A 361 -27.50 -9.37 12.73
CA GLU A 361 -28.85 -9.60 13.25
C GLU A 361 -28.85 -10.66 14.36
N GLY A 362 -29.42 -10.30 15.53
CA GLY A 362 -29.44 -11.16 16.72
C GLY A 362 -28.12 -11.22 17.51
N GLN A 363 -27.12 -10.41 17.17
CA GLN A 363 -25.85 -10.29 17.88
C GLN A 363 -25.69 -8.90 18.52
N VAL A 364 -24.72 -8.79 19.44
CA VAL A 364 -24.34 -7.53 20.10
C VAL A 364 -22.81 -7.36 20.09
N ILE A 365 -22.34 -6.12 20.09
CA ILE A 365 -20.93 -5.77 20.19
C ILE A 365 -20.55 -5.65 21.67
N GLY A 366 -19.66 -6.53 22.14
CA GLY A 366 -19.12 -6.49 23.50
C GLY A 366 -17.90 -5.56 23.60
N LEU A 367 -18.00 -4.49 24.37
CA LEU A 367 -16.89 -3.57 24.65
C LEU A 367 -16.41 -3.73 26.08
N PHE A 368 -15.11 -3.54 26.29
CA PHE A 368 -14.47 -3.65 27.60
C PHE A 368 -13.79 -2.35 27.99
N ARG A 369 -13.98 -1.90 29.23
CA ARG A 369 -13.35 -0.67 29.71
C ARG A 369 -11.89 -0.91 30.05
N ALA A 370 -11.03 0.05 29.72
CA ALA A 370 -9.65 0.07 30.18
C ALA A 370 -9.58 0.12 31.71
N ALA A 371 -8.95 -0.90 32.31
CA ALA A 371 -8.71 -0.97 33.74
C ALA A 371 -7.20 -1.02 34.02
N LYS A 372 -6.70 -0.06 34.79
CA LYS A 372 -5.26 0.13 35.07
C LYS A 372 -4.69 -1.05 35.89
N GLU A 373 -5.55 -1.69 36.67
CA GLU A 373 -5.20 -2.78 37.58
C GLU A 373 -5.06 -4.12 36.85
N THR A 374 -5.64 -4.25 35.65
CA THR A 374 -5.64 -5.51 34.90
C THR A 374 -4.68 -5.52 33.73
N VAL A 375 -4.41 -4.36 33.12
CA VAL A 375 -3.53 -4.28 31.94
C VAL A 375 -2.07 -4.30 32.38
N THR A 376 -1.40 -5.42 32.14
CA THR A 376 0.01 -5.64 32.51
C THR A 376 0.97 -5.32 31.37
N TRP A 377 0.57 -5.61 30.13
CA TRP A 377 1.31 -5.23 28.93
C TRP A 377 0.38 -4.61 27.90
N PHE A 378 0.93 -3.73 27.06
CA PHE A 378 0.25 -3.20 25.89
C PHE A 378 1.24 -2.83 24.78
N ARG A 379 0.75 -2.79 23.54
CA ARG A 379 1.41 -2.19 22.38
C ARG A 379 0.41 -1.30 21.67
N HIS A 380 0.59 0.01 21.75
CA HIS A 380 -0.22 0.97 21.00
C HIS A 380 0.58 1.50 19.81
N TYR A 381 0.03 1.34 18.62
CA TYR A 381 0.64 1.77 17.37
C TYR A 381 0.18 3.18 17.01
N ARG A 382 1.12 4.12 16.93
CA ARG A 382 0.87 5.53 16.59
C ARG A 382 1.65 5.90 15.35
N GLN A 383 1.21 6.91 14.60
CA GLN A 383 1.98 7.46 13.50
C GLN A 383 2.25 8.95 13.73
N ASP A 384 3.50 9.37 13.56
CA ASP A 384 3.91 10.76 13.59
C ASP A 384 4.78 11.11 12.36
N GLU A 385 5.40 12.29 12.34
CA GLU A 385 6.23 12.78 11.23
C GLU A 385 7.42 11.86 10.90
N ASP A 386 7.89 11.06 11.85
CA ASP A 386 9.01 10.14 11.69
C ASP A 386 8.58 8.73 11.27
N GLY A 387 7.28 8.46 11.19
CA GLY A 387 6.71 7.16 10.80
C GLY A 387 6.03 6.44 11.97
N LEU A 388 5.90 5.11 11.87
CA LEU A 388 5.22 4.33 12.89
C LEU A 388 6.00 4.33 14.21
N ARG A 389 5.30 4.56 15.32
CA ARG A 389 5.77 4.46 16.69
C ARG A 389 5.03 3.36 17.44
N ILE A 390 5.77 2.52 18.15
CA ILE A 390 5.20 1.58 19.13
C ILE A 390 5.35 2.20 20.52
N VAL A 391 4.23 2.34 21.22
CA VAL A 391 4.19 2.77 22.62
C VAL A 391 3.89 1.54 23.47
N SER A 392 4.74 1.28 24.46
CA SER A 392 4.66 0.12 25.35
C SER A 392 5.04 0.54 26.80
N PRO A 393 4.86 -0.35 27.80
CA PRO A 393 5.19 -0.07 29.19
C PRO A 393 6.63 0.40 29.44
N ARG A 394 7.55 0.14 28.52
CA ARG A 394 8.95 0.62 28.57
C ARG A 394 9.09 2.11 28.33
N VAL A 395 8.12 2.70 27.64
CA VAL A 395 8.09 4.12 27.26
C VAL A 395 7.23 4.91 28.23
N VAL A 396 6.03 4.39 28.54
CA VAL A 396 5.06 4.99 29.46
C VAL A 396 4.25 3.90 30.12
N ALA A 397 4.06 3.97 31.43
CA ALA A 397 3.18 3.02 32.11
C ALA A 397 1.74 3.21 31.62
N PHE A 398 0.96 2.12 31.54
CA PHE A 398 -0.43 2.18 31.07
C PHE A 398 -1.26 3.20 31.87
N ALA A 399 -1.04 3.24 33.19
CA ALA A 399 -1.73 4.14 34.11
C ALA A 399 -1.41 5.63 33.91
N GLU A 400 -0.27 5.94 33.27
CA GLU A 400 0.27 7.29 33.08
C GLU A 400 -0.04 7.86 31.68
N ASP A 401 -0.43 7.01 30.72
CA ASP A 401 -0.84 7.47 29.40
C ASP A 401 -2.29 7.99 29.47
N ALA A 402 -2.43 9.32 29.46
CA ALA A 402 -3.73 10.01 29.58
C ALA A 402 -4.74 9.58 28.50
N LEU A 403 -4.27 9.00 27.38
CA LEU A 403 -5.12 8.49 26.33
C LEU A 403 -6.00 7.32 26.80
N PHE A 404 -5.58 6.57 27.83
CA PHE A 404 -6.30 5.39 28.32
C PHE A 404 -7.25 5.65 29.49
N GLU A 405 -7.32 6.87 30.03
CA GLU A 405 -8.11 7.17 31.24
C GLU A 405 -9.60 6.82 31.11
N SER A 406 -10.16 6.93 29.91
CA SER A 406 -11.56 6.60 29.60
C SER A 406 -11.70 5.74 28.34
N ALA A 407 -10.65 4.97 28.02
CA ALA A 407 -10.63 4.15 26.82
C ALA A 407 -11.51 2.90 26.96
N TRP A 408 -12.07 2.48 25.84
CA TRP A 408 -12.77 1.21 25.67
C TRP A 408 -12.08 0.39 24.58
N PHE A 409 -12.21 -0.92 24.68
CA PHE A 409 -11.60 -1.88 23.77
C PHE A 409 -12.67 -2.75 23.13
N LEU A 410 -12.61 -2.86 21.79
CA LEU A 410 -13.31 -3.88 21.03
C LEU A 410 -12.32 -4.98 20.67
N PRO A 411 -12.32 -6.14 21.36
CA PRO A 411 -11.43 -7.24 21.03
C PRO A 411 -11.85 -7.94 19.74
N LEU A 412 -10.87 -8.22 18.87
CA LEU A 412 -11.10 -8.83 17.56
C LEU A 412 -10.30 -10.13 17.36
N TRP A 413 -9.04 -10.17 17.82
CA TRP A 413 -8.17 -11.33 17.64
C TRP A 413 -7.34 -11.66 18.89
N ASP A 414 -6.86 -12.89 18.97
CA ASP A 414 -5.81 -13.28 19.89
C ASP A 414 -4.43 -12.93 19.32
N VAL A 415 -3.50 -12.55 20.19
CA VAL A 415 -2.08 -12.35 19.85
C VAL A 415 -1.18 -13.22 20.74
N ASP A 416 0.13 -12.95 20.74
CA ASP A 416 1.14 -13.66 21.52
C ASP A 416 0.82 -13.71 23.03
N ILE A 417 1.36 -14.73 23.70
CA ILE A 417 1.29 -14.87 25.17
C ILE A 417 2.45 -14.09 25.79
N LYS A 418 2.17 -13.32 26.83
CA LYS A 418 3.20 -12.75 27.72
C LYS A 418 2.98 -13.26 29.13
N GLY A 419 3.98 -13.95 29.67
CA GLY A 419 3.84 -14.73 30.91
C GLY A 419 2.82 -15.85 30.73
N GLU A 420 1.67 -15.74 31.41
CA GLU A 420 0.56 -16.69 31.32
C GLU A 420 -0.69 -16.08 30.65
N ILE A 421 -0.61 -14.82 30.21
CA ILE A 421 -1.75 -14.08 29.68
C ILE A 421 -1.72 -14.13 28.16
N ARG A 422 -2.84 -14.58 27.56
CA ARG A 422 -3.07 -14.44 26.12
C ARG A 422 -3.44 -12.99 25.80
N GLY A 423 -2.69 -12.34 24.92
CA GLY A 423 -3.00 -10.98 24.50
C GLY A 423 -4.20 -10.92 23.55
N LYS A 424 -4.85 -9.76 23.52
CA LYS A 424 -5.93 -9.44 22.59
C LYS A 424 -5.54 -8.27 21.71
N ARG A 425 -5.79 -8.38 20.41
CA ARG A 425 -5.75 -7.26 19.48
C ARG A 425 -7.13 -6.63 19.41
N CYS A 426 -7.19 -5.33 19.67
CA CYS A 426 -8.43 -4.59 19.83
C CYS A 426 -8.44 -3.32 18.99
N VAL A 427 -9.65 -2.87 18.62
CA VAL A 427 -9.85 -1.46 18.26
C VAL A 427 -9.97 -0.65 19.55
N LEU A 428 -9.17 0.40 19.64
CA LEU A 428 -9.19 1.39 20.71
C LEU A 428 -10.28 2.43 20.45
N LEU A 429 -11.19 2.57 21.40
CA LEU A 429 -12.30 3.52 21.36
C LEU A 429 -12.07 4.61 22.41
N LEU A 430 -12.02 5.87 21.96
CA LEU A 430 -11.81 7.04 22.81
C LEU A 430 -13.09 7.86 22.92
N ARG A 431 -13.29 8.57 24.04
CA ARG A 431 -14.46 9.45 24.25
C ARG A 431 -15.80 8.75 23.98
N PHE A 432 -15.87 7.47 24.31
CA PHE A 432 -17.04 6.65 24.07
C PHE A 432 -18.24 7.14 24.89
N ASN A 433 -19.40 7.28 24.26
CA ASN A 433 -20.60 7.85 24.89
C ASN A 433 -21.73 6.82 25.15
N GLY A 434 -21.50 5.51 24.94
CA GLY A 434 -22.56 4.51 25.00
C GLY A 434 -23.06 4.15 26.40
N GLU A 435 -22.58 4.81 27.45
CA GLU A 435 -23.28 4.85 28.74
C GLU A 435 -24.57 5.70 28.67
N SER A 436 -24.74 6.52 27.62
CA SER A 436 -25.96 7.26 27.34
C SER A 436 -26.94 6.45 26.48
N ALA A 437 -28.26 6.60 26.70
CA ALA A 437 -29.31 5.89 25.96
C ALA A 437 -29.45 6.31 24.46
N ALA A 438 -28.48 7.03 23.91
CA ALA A 438 -28.49 7.48 22.53
C ALA A 438 -27.92 6.38 21.61
N GLN A 439 -28.78 5.82 20.78
CA GLN A 439 -28.40 4.92 19.67
C GLN A 439 -28.37 5.73 18.36
N PRO A 440 -27.36 5.54 17.49
CA PRO A 440 -26.18 4.72 17.68
C PRO A 440 -25.18 5.34 18.68
N ALA A 441 -24.41 4.49 19.37
CA ALA A 441 -23.31 4.96 20.21
C ALA A 441 -22.22 5.63 19.33
N ARG A 442 -21.39 6.48 19.91
CA ARG A 442 -20.28 7.17 19.24
C ARG A 442 -18.98 7.00 20.01
N ALA A 443 -17.89 6.86 19.29
CA ALA A 443 -16.54 6.87 19.82
C ALA A 443 -15.57 7.44 18.80
N ALA A 444 -14.50 8.09 19.27
CA ALA A 444 -13.37 8.44 18.41
C ALA A 444 -12.47 7.22 18.18
N PHE A 445 -12.02 7.03 16.94
CA PHE A 445 -11.15 5.91 16.54
C PHE A 445 -9.71 6.10 17.03
N GLY A 446 -9.35 5.39 18.09
CA GLY A 446 -8.02 5.42 18.70
C GLY A 446 -7.01 4.46 18.07
N GLY A 447 -7.35 3.75 16.99
CA GLY A 447 -6.42 2.83 16.33
C GLY A 447 -6.46 1.39 16.81
N MET A 448 -5.49 0.60 16.35
CA MET A 448 -5.27 -0.75 16.85
C MET A 448 -4.34 -0.74 18.06
N ILE A 449 -4.67 -1.59 19.03
CA ILE A 449 -3.87 -1.81 20.23
C ILE A 449 -3.84 -3.30 20.57
N ASP A 450 -2.67 -3.79 20.97
CA ASP A 450 -2.54 -5.11 21.59
C ASP A 450 -2.49 -4.94 23.10
N ILE A 451 -3.27 -5.71 23.84
CA ILE A 451 -3.39 -5.62 25.31
C ILE A 451 -3.36 -6.99 25.97
N TRP A 452 -2.72 -7.08 27.13
CA TRP A 452 -2.72 -8.27 27.97
C TRP A 452 -3.43 -7.92 29.28
N GLY A 453 -4.66 -8.42 29.43
CA GLY A 453 -5.55 -8.14 30.57
C GLY A 453 -6.60 -7.06 30.30
N ILE A 454 -7.64 -7.38 29.51
CA ILE A 454 -8.65 -6.45 28.94
C ILE A 454 -9.63 -5.82 29.94
N GLY A 455 -9.50 -6.07 31.25
CA GLY A 455 -10.46 -5.62 32.26
C GLY A 455 -11.68 -6.53 32.37
N THR A 456 -12.55 -6.27 33.36
CA THR A 456 -13.77 -7.06 33.63
C THR A 456 -15.07 -6.29 33.36
N GLU A 457 -15.02 -4.96 33.36
CA GLU A 457 -16.16 -4.10 33.05
C GLU A 457 -16.50 -4.19 31.56
N ARG A 458 -17.73 -4.60 31.26
CA ARG A 458 -18.22 -4.86 29.91
C ARG A 458 -19.57 -4.20 29.69
N ILE A 459 -19.79 -3.72 28.47
CA ILE A 459 -21.09 -3.29 27.96
C ILE A 459 -21.39 -3.98 26.62
N GLU A 460 -22.66 -3.94 26.24
CA GLU A 460 -23.15 -4.50 24.98
C GLU A 460 -23.94 -3.44 24.23
N ILE A 461 -23.70 -3.33 22.92
CA ILE A 461 -24.34 -2.34 22.05
C ILE A 461 -24.58 -2.90 20.65
N ASP A 462 -25.55 -2.33 19.94
CA ASP A 462 -25.94 -2.79 18.61
C ASP A 462 -25.16 -2.10 17.49
N GLU A 463 -24.87 -0.80 17.64
CA GLU A 463 -24.21 0.01 16.61
C GLU A 463 -23.31 1.09 17.23
N ILE A 464 -22.15 1.32 16.60
CA ILE A 464 -21.20 2.39 16.93
C ILE A 464 -20.90 3.20 15.67
N ILE A 465 -20.94 4.53 15.76
CA ILE A 465 -20.30 5.43 14.80
C ILE A 465 -18.88 5.73 15.30
N LEU A 466 -17.89 5.42 14.47
CA LEU A 466 -16.49 5.76 14.69
C LEU A 466 -16.17 7.11 14.07
N ASP A 467 -16.01 8.11 14.94
CA ASP A 467 -15.55 9.43 14.58
C ASP A 467 -14.04 9.40 14.34
N PRO A 468 -13.52 10.10 13.31
CA PRO A 468 -12.08 10.24 13.15
C PRO A 468 -11.51 11.06 14.32
N THR A 469 -10.33 10.66 14.81
CA THR A 469 -9.67 11.39 15.90
C THR A 469 -9.21 12.76 15.41
N PRO A 470 -9.56 13.85 16.12
CA PRO A 470 -9.26 15.23 15.69
C PRO A 470 -7.78 15.54 15.65
#